data_AF-A0A941R8X2-F1
#
_entry.id   AF-A0A941R8X2-F1
#
_cell.length_a   1.000
_cell.length_b   1.000
_cell.length_c   1.000
_cell.angle_alpha   90.00
_cell.angle_beta   90.00
_cell.angle_gamma   90.00
#
_symmetry.space_group_name_H-M   'P 1'
#
loop_
_entity.id
_entity.type
_entity.pdbx_description
1 polymer ?
#
loop_
_entity_poly.entity_id
_entity_poly.type
_entity_poly.pdbx_seq_one_letter_code
_entity_poly.pdbx_strand_id
1 'polypeptide(L)'
;MDKNLSAIESRVELLVQKLEKHTQDFMGYTTGADSVASFMPMILGPDRVELGLINQSSYPVFDVQADAIDLDEPIDAKAGKLWTRHPFKLANLFPNRIVMGAYSFDMRGRERLYLNIFIQTRGQGATQQIRIARVNGAIQIANRTRVGEKVIEQSVPDGFPGWNPDKPNELFN
;
A
#
# COMPACT_ATOMS: atom_id res chain seq x y z
N MET A 1 -32.03 13.14 -44.10
CA MET A 1 -31.06 14.09 -43.52
C MET A 1 -30.63 13.63 -42.11
N ASP A 2 -31.55 13.09 -41.32
CA ASP A 2 -31.34 12.67 -39.92
C ASP A 2 -30.25 11.60 -39.70
N LYS A 3 -30.08 10.65 -40.63
CA LYS A 3 -29.00 9.64 -40.54
C LYS A 3 -27.59 10.24 -40.57
N ASN A 4 -27.40 11.36 -41.28
CA ASN A 4 -26.09 12.02 -41.36
C ASN A 4 -25.80 12.85 -40.11
N LEU A 5 -26.83 13.46 -39.50
CA LEU A 5 -26.67 14.23 -38.27
C LEU A 5 -26.33 13.32 -37.10
N SER A 6 -27.06 12.21 -36.94
CA SER A 6 -26.77 11.21 -35.91
C SER A 6 -25.39 10.57 -36.07
N ALA A 7 -24.94 10.31 -37.31
CA ALA A 7 -23.59 9.80 -37.56
C ALA A 7 -22.50 10.82 -37.24
N ILE A 8 -22.76 12.13 -37.40
CA ILE A 8 -21.84 13.20 -37.00
C ILE A 8 -21.78 13.30 -35.47
N GLU A 9 -22.93 13.29 -34.80
CA GLU A 9 -23.04 13.33 -33.34
C GLU A 9 -22.26 12.17 -32.69
N SER A 10 -22.48 10.92 -33.14
CA SER A 10 -21.73 9.76 -32.60
C SER A 10 -20.23 9.85 -32.86
N ARG A 11 -19.80 10.46 -33.97
CA ARG A 11 -18.36 10.67 -34.25
C ARG A 11 -17.76 11.75 -33.35
N VAL A 12 -18.52 12.82 -33.07
CA VAL A 12 -18.08 13.88 -32.15
C VAL A 12 -17.99 13.34 -30.73
N GLU A 13 -19.00 12.60 -30.25
CA GLU A 13 -18.95 11.95 -28.93
C GLU A 13 -17.75 11.01 -28.79
N LEU A 14 -17.49 10.18 -29.80
CA LEU A 14 -16.36 9.26 -29.81
C LEU A 14 -15.00 10.00 -29.81
N LEU A 15 -14.91 11.15 -30.48
CA LEU A 15 -13.70 11.98 -30.45
C LEU A 15 -13.51 12.63 -29.07
N VAL A 16 -14.57 13.15 -28.47
CA VAL A 16 -14.53 13.74 -27.12
C VAL A 16 -14.09 12.69 -26.11
N GLN A 17 -14.70 11.51 -26.11
CA GLN A 17 -14.33 10.41 -25.21
C GLN A 17 -12.86 9.99 -25.38
N LYS A 18 -12.35 9.95 -26.63
CA LYS A 18 -10.93 9.64 -26.88
C LYS A 18 -10.00 10.73 -26.36
N LEU A 19 -10.35 12.00 -26.55
CA LEU A 19 -9.57 13.13 -26.06
C LEU A 19 -9.54 13.17 -24.53
N GLU A 20 -10.69 12.93 -23.88
CA GLU A 20 -10.78 12.81 -22.43
C GLU A 20 -9.89 11.69 -21.91
N LYS A 21 -9.98 10.50 -22.53
CA LYS A 21 -9.14 9.36 -22.17
C LYS A 21 -7.65 9.65 -22.36
N HIS A 22 -7.24 10.23 -23.49
CA HIS A 22 -5.84 10.57 -23.72
C HIS A 22 -5.32 11.65 -22.77
N THR A 23 -6.17 12.61 -22.40
CA THR A 23 -5.82 13.61 -21.40
C THR A 23 -5.64 12.96 -20.03
N GLN A 24 -6.54 12.05 -19.65
CA GLN A 24 -6.43 11.30 -18.40
C GLN A 24 -5.16 10.42 -18.38
N ASP A 25 -4.89 9.68 -19.46
CA ASP A 25 -3.71 8.85 -19.60
C ASP A 25 -2.44 9.70 -19.50
N PHE A 26 -2.38 10.83 -20.23
CA PHE A 26 -1.24 11.74 -20.20
C PHE A 26 -0.99 12.28 -18.79
N MET A 27 -2.04 12.74 -18.10
CA MET A 27 -1.95 13.18 -16.71
C MET A 27 -1.44 12.05 -15.81
N GLY A 28 -1.99 10.84 -15.94
CA GLY A 28 -1.59 9.66 -15.21
C GLY A 28 -0.10 9.31 -15.38
N TYR A 29 0.40 9.26 -16.61
CA TYR A 29 1.83 8.98 -16.86
C TYR A 29 2.78 10.12 -16.49
N THR A 30 2.28 11.34 -16.32
CA THR A 30 3.11 12.51 -15.96
C THR A 30 3.18 12.75 -14.46
N THR A 31 2.06 12.57 -13.75
CA THR A 31 1.95 12.91 -12.32
C THR A 31 1.80 11.68 -11.43
N GLY A 32 1.45 10.53 -12.00
CA GLY A 32 1.01 9.34 -11.28
C GLY A 32 -0.48 9.36 -10.92
N ALA A 33 -1.18 10.47 -11.16
CA ALA A 33 -2.58 10.69 -10.81
C ALA A 33 -2.90 10.21 -9.37
N ASP A 34 -3.88 9.30 -9.24
CA ASP A 34 -4.35 8.69 -8.01
C ASP A 34 -3.67 7.34 -7.70
N SER A 35 -2.51 7.08 -8.30
CA SER A 35 -1.77 5.83 -8.07
C SER A 35 -1.22 5.74 -6.65
N VAL A 36 -1.32 4.56 -6.06
CA VAL A 36 -0.87 4.27 -4.70
C VAL A 36 0.10 3.10 -4.75
N ALA A 37 1.25 3.25 -4.10
CA ALA A 37 2.11 2.12 -3.78
C ALA A 37 1.76 1.59 -2.38
N SER A 38 1.76 0.27 -2.22
CA SER A 38 1.58 -0.39 -0.93
C SER A 38 2.62 -1.49 -0.75
N PHE A 39 2.91 -1.87 0.50
CA PHE A 39 3.78 -2.99 0.79
C PHE A 39 2.95 -4.27 0.95
N MET A 40 3.27 -5.25 0.12
CA MET A 40 2.72 -6.60 0.19
C MET A 40 3.59 -7.46 1.11
N PRO A 41 3.05 -7.95 2.23
CA PRO A 41 3.79 -8.86 3.09
C PRO A 41 3.87 -10.26 2.48
N MET A 42 5.02 -10.89 2.61
CA MET A 42 5.32 -12.23 2.09
C MET A 42 6.05 -13.03 3.16
N ILE A 43 5.60 -14.25 3.41
CA ILE A 43 6.22 -15.17 4.37
C ILE A 43 7.28 -15.99 3.62
N LEU A 44 8.56 -15.74 3.91
CA LEU A 44 9.69 -16.43 3.27
C LEU A 44 10.30 -17.49 4.20
N GLY A 45 9.47 -18.48 4.54
CA GLY A 45 9.81 -19.54 5.50
C GLY A 45 9.17 -19.33 6.87
N PRO A 46 9.50 -20.18 7.86
CA PRO A 46 8.77 -20.22 9.13
C PRO A 46 8.95 -18.99 10.03
N ASP A 47 10.05 -18.24 9.82
CA ASP A 47 10.46 -17.15 10.71
C ASP A 47 10.91 -15.88 9.99
N ARG A 48 10.55 -15.71 8.71
CA ARG A 48 10.94 -14.51 7.96
C ARG A 48 9.74 -13.93 7.23
N VAL A 49 9.54 -12.63 7.41
CA VAL A 49 8.56 -11.85 6.66
C VAL A 49 9.29 -10.78 5.86
N GLU A 50 9.03 -10.74 4.56
CA GLU A 50 9.48 -9.66 3.69
C GLU A 50 8.32 -8.81 3.24
N LEU A 51 8.60 -7.54 3.02
CA LEU A 51 7.65 -6.61 2.44
C LEU A 51 8.14 -6.25 1.03
N GLY A 52 7.32 -6.57 0.03
CA GLY A 52 7.53 -6.15 -1.35
C GLY A 52 6.73 -4.89 -1.64
N LEU A 53 7.34 -3.85 -2.19
CA LEU A 53 6.60 -2.66 -2.62
C LEU A 53 5.92 -2.94 -3.97
N ILE A 54 4.60 -2.78 -4.03
CA ILE A 54 3.78 -3.05 -5.21
C ILE A 54 3.06 -1.80 -5.70
N ASN A 55 2.83 -1.71 -7.01
CA ASN A 55 1.91 -0.77 -7.63
C ASN A 55 0.84 -1.54 -8.41
N GLN A 56 -0.39 -1.52 -7.89
CA GLN A 56 -1.56 -2.12 -8.54
C GLN A 56 -2.42 -1.09 -9.29
N SER A 57 -2.02 0.17 -9.31
CA SER A 57 -2.71 1.25 -10.01
C SER A 57 -2.46 1.20 -11.51
N SER A 58 -3.31 1.87 -12.27
CA SER A 58 -3.22 1.95 -13.74
C SER A 58 -2.02 2.77 -14.22
N TYR A 59 -1.46 3.64 -13.39
CA TYR A 59 -0.36 4.54 -13.74
C TYR A 59 0.85 4.37 -12.81
N PRO A 60 2.04 4.88 -13.19
CA PRO A 60 3.22 4.80 -12.35
C PRO A 60 3.07 5.58 -11.04
N VAL A 61 3.77 5.15 -10.01
CA VAL A 61 3.96 5.92 -8.78
C VAL A 61 5.35 6.54 -8.82
N PHE A 62 5.43 7.86 -8.56
CA PHE A 62 6.69 8.61 -8.59
C PHE A 62 7.10 9.07 -7.19
N ASP A 63 8.42 9.19 -7.01
CA ASP A 63 9.11 9.67 -5.82
C ASP A 63 8.66 8.96 -4.54
N VAL A 64 8.65 7.62 -4.56
CA VAL A 64 8.23 6.83 -3.41
C VAL A 64 9.24 6.99 -2.28
N GLN A 65 8.76 7.48 -1.14
CA GLN A 65 9.46 7.49 0.12
C GLN A 65 8.59 6.78 1.15
N ALA A 66 9.17 5.87 1.91
CA ALA A 66 8.44 5.18 2.96
C ALA A 66 9.26 5.12 4.24
N ASP A 67 8.58 5.17 5.37
CA ASP A 67 9.16 4.92 6.68
C ASP A 67 8.34 3.87 7.41
N ALA A 68 8.95 2.72 7.70
CA ALA A 68 8.36 1.72 8.57
C ALA A 68 8.80 1.93 10.02
N ILE A 69 7.85 1.83 10.94
CA ILE A 69 8.05 1.91 12.39
C ILE A 69 7.64 0.58 13.02
N ASP A 70 8.58 -0.07 13.71
CA ASP A 70 8.33 -1.23 14.57
C ASP A 70 7.77 -0.75 15.92
N LEU A 71 6.53 -1.10 16.21
CA LEU A 71 5.82 -0.71 17.42
C LEU A 71 6.15 -1.60 18.63
N ASP A 72 6.75 -2.77 18.38
CA ASP A 72 7.12 -3.72 19.43
C ASP A 72 8.57 -3.53 19.91
N GLU A 73 9.31 -2.61 19.29
CA GLU A 73 10.69 -2.34 19.69
C GLU A 73 10.77 -1.64 21.06
N PRO A 74 11.68 -2.06 21.95
CA PRO A 74 11.85 -1.43 23.25
C PRO A 74 12.21 0.06 23.13
N ILE A 75 11.48 0.89 23.89
CA ILE A 75 11.81 2.30 24.07
C ILE A 75 13.03 2.42 24.98
N ASP A 76 14.05 3.14 24.54
CA ASP A 76 15.18 3.55 25.37
C ASP A 76 15.20 5.07 25.50
N ALA A 77 14.40 5.57 26.44
CA ALA A 77 14.29 7.00 26.70
C ALA A 77 15.62 7.61 27.19
N LYS A 78 16.52 6.83 27.82
CA LYS A 78 17.82 7.33 28.29
C LYS A 78 18.77 7.59 27.12
N ALA A 79 18.65 6.80 26.05
CA ALA A 79 19.36 7.02 24.79
C ALA A 79 18.60 7.96 23.82
N GLY A 80 17.45 8.51 24.22
CA GLY A 80 16.61 9.34 23.35
C GLY A 80 15.92 8.57 22.21
N LYS A 81 15.86 7.23 22.30
CA LYS A 81 15.25 6.37 21.29
C LYS A 81 13.80 6.05 21.67
N LEU A 82 12.86 6.67 20.96
CA LEU A 82 11.43 6.39 21.11
C LEU A 82 10.95 5.27 20.18
N TRP A 83 11.54 5.12 18.99
CA TRP A 83 11.26 4.05 18.02
C TRP A 83 12.37 4.00 16.96
N THR A 84 12.56 2.86 16.29
CA THR A 84 13.38 2.80 15.06
C THR A 84 12.52 3.08 13.83
N ARG A 85 13.05 3.94 12.95
CA ARG A 85 12.51 4.17 11.60
C ARG A 85 13.37 3.41 10.61
N HIS A 86 12.72 2.68 9.71
CA HIS A 86 13.36 2.03 8.58
C HIS A 86 12.96 2.80 7.32
N PRO A 87 13.84 3.70 6.80
CA PRO A 87 13.54 4.46 5.60
C PRO A 87 13.73 3.60 4.34
N PHE A 88 12.86 3.81 3.36
CA PHE A 88 12.96 3.24 2.02
C PHE A 88 12.69 4.34 0.98
N LYS A 89 13.43 4.31 -0.12
CA LYS A 89 13.25 5.25 -1.23
C LYS A 89 13.33 4.54 -2.57
N LEU A 90 12.45 4.91 -3.48
CA LEU A 90 12.43 4.44 -4.86
C LEU A 90 11.96 5.57 -5.75
N ALA A 91 12.72 5.85 -6.82
CA ALA A 91 12.38 6.93 -7.73
C ALA A 91 11.01 6.68 -8.40
N ASN A 92 10.82 5.53 -9.04
CA ASN A 92 9.62 5.25 -9.82
C ASN A 92 9.19 3.80 -9.62
N LEU A 93 7.88 3.55 -9.58
CA LEU A 93 7.29 2.21 -9.60
C LEU A 93 6.20 2.13 -10.67
N PHE A 94 6.48 1.44 -11.77
CA PHE A 94 5.53 1.26 -12.86
C PHE A 94 4.38 0.32 -12.49
N PRO A 95 3.23 0.41 -13.19
CA PRO A 95 2.10 -0.51 -12.98
C PRO A 95 2.52 -1.97 -13.05
N ASN A 96 1.92 -2.80 -12.19
CA ASN A 96 2.14 -4.26 -12.13
C ASN A 96 3.61 -4.66 -11.87
N ARG A 97 4.41 -3.76 -11.28
CA ARG A 97 5.76 -4.08 -10.81
C ARG A 97 5.76 -4.27 -9.30
N ILE A 98 6.64 -5.17 -8.88
CA ILE A 98 6.97 -5.42 -7.48
C ILE A 98 8.47 -5.21 -7.27
N VAL A 99 8.82 -4.48 -6.21
CA VAL A 99 10.18 -4.43 -5.67
C VAL A 99 10.21 -5.33 -4.45
N MET A 100 10.80 -6.51 -4.60
CA MET A 100 10.93 -7.50 -3.54
C MET A 100 11.93 -7.04 -2.49
N GLY A 101 11.79 -7.54 -1.25
CA GLY A 101 12.76 -7.33 -0.18
C GLY A 101 12.98 -5.86 0.21
N ALA A 102 11.98 -5.00 0.02
CA ALA A 102 12.07 -3.58 0.39
C ALA A 102 12.25 -3.44 1.92
N TYR A 103 11.60 -4.32 2.68
CA TYR A 103 11.94 -4.59 4.07
C TYR A 103 12.00 -6.10 4.32
N SER A 104 12.82 -6.50 5.28
CA SER A 104 12.91 -7.89 5.74
C SER A 104 12.97 -7.91 7.26
N PHE A 105 12.09 -8.70 7.87
CA PHE A 105 11.96 -8.84 9.31
C PHE A 105 12.18 -10.29 9.72
N ASP A 106 12.97 -10.46 10.77
CA ASP A 106 13.22 -11.75 11.42
C ASP A 106 12.21 -11.94 12.56
N MET A 107 11.45 -13.03 12.48
CA MET A 107 10.41 -13.42 13.43
C MET A 107 10.90 -14.50 14.40
N ARG A 108 12.18 -14.90 14.36
CA ARG A 108 12.74 -15.86 15.33
C ARG A 108 12.66 -15.26 16.73
N GLY A 109 12.01 -16.00 17.64
CA GLY A 109 11.81 -15.56 19.02
C GLY A 109 10.79 -14.42 19.19
N ARG A 110 10.08 -14.01 18.13
CA ARG A 110 8.99 -13.02 18.19
C ARG A 110 7.64 -13.72 18.05
N GLU A 111 6.74 -13.46 19.00
CA GLU A 111 5.32 -13.89 18.90
C GLU A 111 4.50 -12.94 18.02
N ARG A 112 4.94 -11.67 17.89
CA ARG A 112 4.28 -10.65 17.08
C ARG A 112 5.26 -9.61 16.55
N LEU A 113 4.82 -8.89 15.52
CA LEU A 113 5.47 -7.71 14.97
C LEU A 113 4.39 -6.78 14.40
N TYR A 114 4.25 -5.60 15.00
CA TYR A 114 3.32 -4.57 14.56
C TYR A 114 4.06 -3.42 13.88
N LEU A 115 3.72 -3.17 12.62
CA LEU A 115 4.34 -2.16 11.79
C LEU A 115 3.32 -1.08 11.41
N ASN A 116 3.75 0.18 11.52
CA ASN A 116 3.10 1.29 10.84
C ASN A 116 4.05 1.83 9.77
N ILE A 117 3.60 1.91 8.53
CA ILE A 117 4.36 2.36 7.38
C ILE A 117 3.69 3.60 6.82
N PHE A 118 4.47 4.68 6.72
CA PHE A 118 4.03 5.94 6.13
C PHE A 118 4.65 6.06 4.75
N ILE A 119 3.82 6.14 3.73
CA ILE A 119 4.23 6.17 2.33
C ILE A 119 3.91 7.56 1.79
N GLN A 120 4.90 8.21 1.20
CA GLN A 120 4.77 9.47 0.50
C GLN A 120 5.18 9.27 -0.95
N THR A 121 4.39 9.82 -1.85
CA THR A 121 4.63 9.82 -3.29
C THR A 121 4.41 11.23 -3.82
N ARG A 122 4.75 11.48 -5.08
CA ARG A 122 4.47 12.78 -5.71
C ARG A 122 2.97 13.13 -5.72
N GLY A 123 2.10 12.15 -5.94
CA GLY A 123 0.66 12.37 -6.10
C GLY A 123 -0.10 12.42 -4.78
N GLN A 124 0.26 11.56 -3.82
CA GLN A 124 -0.44 11.44 -2.54
C GLN A 124 0.36 10.66 -1.48
N GLY A 125 -0.13 10.70 -0.25
CA GLY A 125 0.36 9.88 0.86
C GLY A 125 -0.58 8.74 1.22
N ALA A 126 -0.02 7.64 1.70
CA ALA A 126 -0.76 6.51 2.25
C ALA A 126 -0.18 6.09 3.60
N THR A 127 -1.05 5.61 4.48
CA THR A 127 -0.65 4.96 5.73
C THR A 127 -1.02 3.49 5.63
N GLN A 128 -0.04 2.62 5.85
CA GLN A 128 -0.24 1.18 5.87
C GLN A 128 0.10 0.63 7.24
N GLN A 129 -0.75 -0.26 7.74
CA GLN A 129 -0.61 -0.86 9.05
C GLN A 129 -0.58 -2.37 8.85
N ILE A 130 0.49 -3.00 9.29
CA ILE A 130 0.69 -4.44 9.16
C ILE A 130 0.80 -4.99 10.57
N ARG A 131 0.06 -6.06 10.84
CA ARG A 131 0.05 -6.77 12.12
C ARG A 131 0.42 -8.21 11.83
N ILE A 132 1.53 -8.65 12.38
CA ILE A 132 2.05 -10.01 12.19
C ILE A 132 1.98 -10.70 13.55
N ALA A 133 1.43 -11.91 13.59
CA ALA A 133 1.34 -12.71 14.80
C ALA A 133 1.59 -14.19 14.49
N ARG A 134 2.16 -14.91 15.45
CA ARG A 134 2.25 -16.37 15.40
C ARG A 134 0.98 -16.97 16.01
N VAL A 135 0.26 -17.76 15.21
CA VAL A 135 -0.99 -18.41 15.60
C VAL A 135 -0.84 -19.90 15.32
N ASN A 136 -0.92 -20.71 16.37
CA ASN A 136 -0.72 -22.17 16.28
C ASN A 136 0.60 -22.56 15.56
N GLY A 137 1.66 -21.81 15.81
CA GLY A 137 2.99 -22.03 15.20
C GLY A 137 3.18 -21.44 13.81
N ALA A 138 2.11 -21.02 13.12
CA ALA A 138 2.17 -20.40 11.79
C ALA A 138 2.13 -18.87 11.88
N ILE A 139 2.81 -18.19 10.95
CA ILE A 139 2.72 -16.73 10.82
C ILE A 139 1.40 -16.38 10.12
N GLN A 140 0.62 -15.50 10.74
CA GLN A 140 -0.51 -14.83 10.12
C GLN A 140 -0.24 -13.34 10.01
N ILE A 141 -0.83 -12.71 9.00
CA ILE A 141 -0.62 -11.30 8.70
C ILE A 141 -1.97 -10.63 8.40
N ALA A 142 -2.28 -9.60 9.17
CA ALA A 142 -3.37 -8.68 8.90
C ALA A 142 -2.80 -7.35 8.38
N ASN A 143 -3.41 -6.78 7.35
CA ASN A 143 -2.98 -5.53 6.75
C ASN A 143 -4.16 -4.56 6.56
N ARG A 144 -3.85 -3.27 6.60
CA ARG A 144 -4.78 -2.19 6.26
C ARG A 144 -4.02 -1.05 5.62
N THR A 145 -4.50 -0.58 4.47
CA THR A 145 -3.93 0.55 3.74
C THR A 145 -4.97 1.65 3.61
N ARG A 146 -4.59 2.89 3.95
CA ARG A 146 -5.44 4.08 3.89
C ARG A 146 -4.79 5.19 3.09
N VAL A 147 -5.61 5.96 2.37
CA VAL A 147 -5.24 7.24 1.74
C VAL A 147 -6.16 8.30 2.33
N GLY A 148 -5.59 9.22 3.12
CA GLY A 148 -6.37 10.05 4.02
C GLY A 148 -7.25 9.19 4.94
N GLU A 149 -8.55 9.47 4.97
CA GLU A 149 -9.54 8.71 5.76
C GLU A 149 -10.07 7.46 5.06
N LYS A 150 -9.81 7.29 3.76
CA LYS A 150 -10.36 6.19 2.97
C LYS A 150 -9.50 4.94 3.12
N VAL A 151 -10.11 3.84 3.56
CA VAL A 151 -9.51 2.49 3.46
C VAL A 151 -9.58 2.03 2.01
N ILE A 152 -8.42 1.76 1.41
CA ILE A 152 -8.32 1.26 0.03
C ILE A 152 -8.09 -0.25 -0.01
N GLU A 153 -7.54 -0.82 1.05
CA GLU A 153 -7.25 -2.24 1.19
C GLU A 153 -7.32 -2.64 2.67
N GLN A 154 -7.93 -3.78 2.96
CA GLN A 154 -7.89 -4.40 4.28
C GLN A 154 -8.03 -5.92 4.12
N SER A 155 -7.10 -6.66 4.74
CA SER A 155 -7.18 -8.11 4.86
C SER A 155 -6.87 -8.52 6.29
N VAL A 156 -7.73 -9.34 6.87
CA VAL A 156 -7.52 -9.91 8.21
C VAL A 156 -7.87 -11.39 8.11
N PRO A 157 -6.91 -12.31 8.34
CA PRO A 157 -7.18 -13.73 8.35
C PRO A 157 -8.21 -14.12 9.41
N ASP A 158 -8.99 -15.15 9.12
CA ASP A 158 -9.89 -15.73 10.11
C ASP A 158 -9.11 -16.23 11.33
N GLY A 159 -9.59 -15.86 12.51
CA GLY A 159 -8.95 -16.21 13.78
C GLY A 159 -7.69 -15.40 14.12
N PHE A 160 -7.42 -14.29 13.40
CA PHE A 160 -6.30 -13.41 13.76
C PHE A 160 -6.49 -12.85 15.19
N PRO A 161 -5.45 -12.88 16.05
CA PRO A 161 -5.58 -12.43 17.44
C PRO A 161 -6.02 -10.98 17.55
N GLY A 162 -7.06 -10.73 18.37
CA GLY A 162 -7.60 -9.38 18.58
C GLY A 162 -8.48 -8.87 17.43
N TRP A 163 -8.76 -9.69 16.41
CA TRP A 163 -9.75 -9.33 15.39
C TRP A 163 -11.16 -9.37 15.96
N ASN A 164 -11.89 -8.27 15.81
CA ASN A 164 -13.30 -8.15 16.10
C ASN A 164 -14.01 -7.53 14.88
N PRO A 165 -14.89 -8.28 14.18
CA PRO A 165 -15.56 -7.76 12.98
C PRO A 165 -16.49 -6.58 13.27
N ASP A 166 -17.03 -6.47 14.49
CA ASP A 166 -17.87 -5.34 14.91
C ASP A 166 -17.05 -4.09 15.21
N LYS A 167 -15.73 -4.26 15.45
CA LYS A 167 -14.80 -3.19 15.80
C LYS A 167 -13.47 -3.32 15.06
N PRO A 168 -13.49 -3.25 13.72
CA PRO A 168 -12.32 -3.54 12.90
C PRO A 168 -11.15 -2.56 13.12
N ASN A 169 -11.43 -1.40 13.69
CA ASN A 169 -10.41 -0.40 13.99
C ASN A 169 -9.54 -0.75 15.19
N GLU A 170 -10.02 -1.52 16.16
CA GLU A 170 -9.27 -1.80 17.40
C GLU A 170 -7.95 -2.55 17.13
N LEU A 171 -7.92 -3.46 16.15
CA LEU A 171 -6.71 -4.20 15.77
C LEU A 171 -5.58 -3.30 15.21
N PHE A 172 -5.96 -2.19 14.59
CA PHE A 172 -5.05 -1.34 13.83
C PHE A 172 -4.90 0.05 14.45
N ASN A 173 -5.41 0.27 15.67
CA ASN A 173 -5.15 1.49 16.44
C ASN A 173 -3.88 1.37 17.27
#